data_AF-A0A554IY94-F1
#
_entry.id   AF-A0A554IY94-F1
#
_cell.length_a   1.000
_cell.length_b   1.000
_cell.length_c   1.000
_cell.angle_alpha   90.00
_cell.angle_beta   90.00
_cell.angle_gamma   90.00
#
_symmetry.space_group_name_H-M   'P 1'
#
loop_
_entity.id
_entity.type
_entity.pdbx_description
1 polymer ?
#
loop_
_entity_poly.entity_id
_entity_poly.type
_entity_poly.pdbx_seq_one_letter_code
_entity_poly.pdbx_strand_id
1 'polypeptide(L)' 'LKEARVSKGYTLEQVEKATKIRSKFLTAIESDDYARLPSPLYAKGFVKNYGDFLGLESSRMLAFFRRQTKQRTIQ' A
#
# COMPACT_ATOMS: atom_id res chain seq x y z
N LEU A 1 -3.41 -0.98 6.59
CA LEU A 1 -3.03 0.43 6.25
C LEU A 1 -4.11 1.43 6.68
N LYS A 2 -5.37 1.24 6.30
CA LYS A 2 -6.51 2.11 6.69
C LYS A 2 -6.57 2.41 8.19
N GLU A 3 -6.55 1.37 9.04
CA GLU A 3 -6.61 1.52 10.49
C GLU A 3 -5.46 2.39 11.03
N ALA A 4 -4.25 2.17 10.56
CA ALA A 4 -3.08 2.96 10.95
C ALA A 4 -3.15 4.42 10.47
N ARG A 5 -3.75 4.68 9.30
CA ARG A 5 -4.01 6.06 8.84
C ARG A 5 -5.04 6.74 9.74
N VAL A 6 -6.15 6.06 10.01
CA VAL A 6 -7.26 6.59 10.82
C VAL A 6 -6.80 6.84 12.26
N SER A 7 -6.05 5.92 12.87
CA SER A 7 -5.55 6.10 14.24
C SER A 7 -4.56 7.27 14.38
N LYS A 8 -3.86 7.61 13.29
CA LYS A 8 -2.99 8.79 13.22
C LYS A 8 -3.71 10.08 12.80
N GLY A 9 -5.02 10.00 12.53
CA GLY A 9 -5.83 11.16 12.16
C GLY A 9 -5.54 11.72 10.76
N TYR A 10 -4.87 10.95 9.88
CA TYR A 10 -4.54 11.44 8.54
C TYR A 10 -5.71 11.30 7.55
N THR A 11 -5.97 12.33 6.76
CA THR A 11 -6.85 12.25 5.58
C THR A 11 -6.12 11.66 4.39
N LEU A 12 -6.86 11.12 3.42
CA LEU A 12 -6.26 10.62 2.18
C LEU A 12 -5.56 11.74 1.38
N GLU A 13 -6.04 12.99 1.43
CA GLU A 13 -5.34 14.10 0.78
C GLU A 13 -3.99 14.42 1.45
N GLN A 14 -3.91 14.31 2.77
CA GLN A 14 -2.64 14.50 3.49
C GLN A 14 -1.61 13.44 3.09
N VAL A 15 -2.05 12.17 3.01
CA VAL A 15 -1.20 11.08 2.54
C VAL A 15 -0.81 11.27 1.07
N GLU A 16 -1.73 11.68 0.20
CA GLU A 16 -1.45 11.96 -1.21
C GLU A 16 -0.39 13.05 -1.36
N LYS A 17 -0.50 14.15 -0.60
CA LYS A 17 0.48 15.24 -0.62
C LYS A 17 1.87 14.78 -0.19
N ALA A 18 1.96 13.92 0.84
CA ALA A 18 3.22 13.43 1.39
C ALA A 18 3.88 12.36 0.51
N THR A 19 3.10 11.37 0.07
CA THR A 19 3.61 10.19 -0.65
C THR A 19 3.64 10.36 -2.17
N LYS A 20 2.94 11.37 -2.70
CA LYS A 20 2.66 11.57 -4.14
C LYS A 20 1.83 10.45 -4.77
N ILE A 21 1.18 9.61 -3.96
CA ILE A 21 0.26 8.58 -4.42
C ILE A 21 -1.13 9.18 -4.46
N ARG A 22 -1.78 9.19 -5.63
CA ARG A 22 -3.15 9.70 -5.77
C ARG A 22 -4.09 9.01 -4.79
N SER A 23 -4.97 9.75 -4.12
CA SER A 23 -5.96 9.27 -3.16
C SER A 23 -6.77 8.08 -3.68
N LYS A 24 -7.16 8.06 -4.95
CA LYS A 24 -7.84 6.90 -5.57
C LYS A 24 -7.07 5.58 -5.44
N PHE A 25 -5.74 5.62 -5.49
CA PHE A 25 -4.88 4.44 -5.33
C PHE A 25 -4.67 4.09 -3.86
N LEU A 26 -4.62 5.09 -2.97
CA LEU A 26 -4.62 4.85 -1.53
C LEU A 26 -5.92 4.16 -1.09
N THR A 27 -7.08 4.60 -1.59
CA THR A 27 -8.38 3.95 -1.36
C THR A 27 -8.41 2.51 -1.87
N ALA A 28 -7.86 2.28 -3.08
CA ALA A 28 -7.76 0.94 -3.66
C ALA A 28 -6.90 0.01 -2.77
N ILE A 29 -5.75 0.50 -2.30
CA ILE A 29 -4.88 -0.24 -1.37
C ILE A 29 -5.57 -0.51 -0.03
N GLU A 30 -6.32 0.46 0.51
CA GLU A 30 -7.07 0.29 1.76
C GLU A 30 -8.23 -0.69 1.66
N SER A 31 -8.68 -1.00 0.44
CA SER A 31 -9.80 -1.90 0.14
C SER A 31 -9.36 -3.21 -0.53
N ASP A 32 -8.04 -3.47 -0.59
CA ASP A 32 -7.42 -4.59 -1.30
C ASP A 32 -7.83 -4.73 -2.79
N ASP A 33 -8.27 -3.63 -3.41
CA ASP A 33 -8.66 -3.57 -4.83
C ASP A 33 -7.46 -3.23 -5.73
N TYR A 34 -6.50 -4.14 -5.78
CA TYR A 34 -5.26 -3.97 -6.55
C TYR A 34 -5.49 -3.94 -8.07
N ALA A 35 -6.66 -4.35 -8.56
CA ALA A 35 -7.03 -4.29 -9.98
C ALA A 35 -7.15 -2.84 -10.49
N ARG A 36 -7.42 -1.87 -9.61
CA ARG A 36 -7.46 -0.43 -9.95
C ARG A 36 -6.09 0.24 -10.03
N LEU A 37 -5.02 -0.48 -9.72
CA LEU A 37 -3.66 0.07 -9.76
C LEU A 37 -3.08 -0.01 -11.16
N PRO A 38 -2.20 0.93 -11.56
CA PRO A 38 -1.66 0.98 -12.92
C PRO A 38 -0.90 -0.29 -13.33
N SER A 39 -0.21 -0.92 -12.37
CA SER A 39 0.43 -2.22 -12.56
C SER A 39 0.78 -2.86 -11.22
N PRO A 40 0.99 -4.19 -11.16
CA PRO A 40 1.43 -4.91 -9.96
C PRO A 40 2.76 -4.37 -9.37
N LEU A 41 3.65 -3.82 -10.20
CA LEU A 41 4.92 -3.23 -9.76
C LEU A 41 4.68 -1.95 -8.93
N TYR A 42 3.70 -1.14 -9.35
CA TYR A 42 3.30 0.06 -8.62
C TYR A 42 2.62 -0.28 -7.29
N ALA A 43 1.85 -1.37 -7.23
CA ALA A 43 1.18 -1.79 -6.00
C ALA A 43 2.17 -1.98 -4.84
N LYS A 44 3.25 -2.71 -5.09
CA LYS A 44 4.29 -2.94 -4.08
C LYS A 44 4.97 -1.64 -3.65
N GLY A 45 5.29 -0.76 -4.61
CA GLY A 45 5.91 0.54 -4.32
C GLY A 45 5.00 1.45 -3.50
N PHE A 46 3.71 1.50 -3.84
CA PHE A 46 2.72 2.30 -3.13
C PHE A 46 2.44 1.78 -1.72
N VAL A 47 2.28 0.46 -1.55
CA VAL A 47 2.11 -0.15 -0.22
C VAL A 47 3.32 0.12 0.66
N LYS A 48 4.54 0.03 0.11
CA LYS A 48 5.77 0.35 0.85
C LYS A 48 5.81 1.83 1.26
N ASN A 49 5.68 2.75 0.31
CA ASN A 49 5.74 4.20 0.57
C ASN A 49 4.63 4.65 1.55
N TYR A 50 3.42 4.10 1.39
CA TYR A 50 2.33 4.39 2.30
C TYR A 50 2.58 3.81 3.71
N GLY A 51 3.11 2.59 3.81
CA GLY A 51 3.55 2.00 5.08
C GLY A 51 4.63 2.83 5.78
N ASP A 52 5.67 3.24 5.03
CA ASP A 52 6.75 4.10 5.52
C ASP A 52 6.19 5.43 6.05
N PHE A 53 5.30 6.09 5.31
CA PHE A 53 4.64 7.33 5.74
C PHE A 53 3.87 7.15 7.06
N LEU A 54 3.22 6.00 7.24
CA LEU A 54 2.50 5.69 8.48
C LEU A 54 3.44 5.24 9.62
N GLY A 55 4.75 5.16 9.39
CA GLY A 55 5.71 4.63 10.38
C GLY A 55 5.45 3.16 10.69
N LEU A 56 4.83 2.42 9.77
CA LEU A 56 4.71 0.97 9.86
C LEU A 56 6.02 0.39 9.34
N GLU A 57 6.72 -0.37 10.16
CA GLU A 57 7.96 -1.07 9.78
C GLU A 57 7.81 -1.83 8.45
N SER A 58 8.24 -1.20 7.35
CA SER A 58 8.10 -1.73 5.98
C SER A 58 8.82 -3.06 5.77
N SER A 59 9.79 -3.36 6.63
CA SER A 59 10.47 -4.64 6.75
C SER A 59 9.50 -5.81 6.99
N ARG A 60 8.45 -5.62 7.81
CA ARG A 60 7.41 -6.64 8.08
C ARG A 60 6.39 -6.79 6.95
N MET A 61 6.01 -5.70 6.27
CA MET A 61 5.04 -5.76 5.17
C MET A 61 5.62 -6.37 3.88
N LEU A 62 6.90 -6.12 3.56
CA LEU A 62 7.56 -6.73 2.40
C LEU A 62 7.71 -8.25 2.52
N ALA A 63 7.82 -8.78 3.74
CA ALA A 63 7.86 -10.22 4.00
C ALA A 63 6.53 -10.92 3.62
N PHE A 64 5.39 -10.26 3.83
CA PHE A 64 4.08 -10.76 3.39
C PHE A 64 3.93 -10.74 1.86
N PHE A 65 4.40 -9.69 1.19
CA PHE A 65 4.31 -9.59 -0.28
C PHE A 65 5.19 -10.63 -1.00
N ARG A 66 6.39 -10.92 -0.49
CA ARG A 66 7.27 -11.96 -1.06
C ARG A 66 6.67 -13.37 -0.99
N ARG A 67 5.81 -13.65 0.00
CA ARG A 67 5.19 -14.96 0.18
C ARG A 67 4.01 -15.19 -0.77
N GLN A 68 3.26 -14.14 -1.11
CA GLN A 68 2.15 -14.23 -2.05
C GLN A 68 2.58 -14.26 -3.53
N THR A 69 3.68 -13.59 -3.90
CA THR A 69 4.17 -13.58 -5.29
C THR A 69 4.85 -14.88 -5.72
N LYS A 70 5.21 -15.78 -4.80
CA LYS A 70 5.85 -17.08 -5.11
C LYS A 70 4.88 -18.23 -5.38
N GLN A 71 3.58 -18.08 -5.11
CA GLN A 71 2.61 -19.18 -5.28
C GLN A 71 1.88 -19.21 -6.63
N ARG A 72 2.20 -18.29 -7.56
CA ARG A 72 1.53 -18.21 -8.87
C ARG A 72 2.39 -18.63 -10.07
N THR A 73 3.54 -19.26 -9.85
CA THR A 73 4.42 -19.77 -10.94
C THR A 73 4.61 -21.29 -10.90
N ILE A 74 3.69 -22.04 -10.28
CA ILE A 74 3.62 -23.49 -10.51
C ILE A 74 2.15 -23.89 -10.64
N GLN A 75 1.62 -23.78 -11.85
CA GLN A 75 0.81 -24.79 -12.51
C GLN A 75 0.92 -24.60 -14.02
#